data_AF-A0A2C1YUK4-F1
#
_entry.id   AF-A0A2C1YUK4-F1
#
_cell.length_a   1.000
_cell.length_b   1.000
_cell.length_c   1.000
_cell.angle_alpha   90.00
_cell.angle_beta   90.00
_cell.angle_gamma   90.00
#
_symmetry.space_group_name_H-M   'P 1'
#
loop_
_entity.id
_entity.type
_entity.pdbx_description
1 polymer ?
#
loop_
_entity_poly.entity_id
_entity_poly.type
_entity_poly.pdbx_seq_one_letter_code
_entity_poly.pdbx_strand_id
1 'polypeptide(L)' 'MKVLGVFVFILLLAISLSILMDILLGFKLSHALLHILNSFWVIETGEYVMIAFLLLITIGQQIMIIIKKNKQNGT' A
#
# COMPACT_ATOMS: atom_id res chain seq x y z
N MET A 1 1.57 9.93 -17.08
CA MET A 1 1.23 11.10 -16.23
C MET A 1 -0.27 11.28 -15.99
N LYS A 2 -1.18 10.97 -16.94
CA LYS A 2 -2.65 11.04 -16.71
C LYS A 2 -3.16 10.06 -15.64
N VAL A 3 -2.71 8.81 -15.70
CA VAL A 3 -3.15 7.75 -14.76
C VAL A 3 -2.72 8.03 -13.32
N LEU A 4 -1.50 8.55 -13.11
CA LEU A 4 -1.02 8.93 -11.78
C LEU A 4 -1.87 10.06 -11.17
N GLY A 5 -2.25 11.08 -11.96
CA GLY A 5 -3.12 12.15 -11.48
C GLY A 5 -4.50 11.65 -11.08
N VAL A 6 -5.11 10.79 -11.91
CA VAL A 6 -6.40 10.15 -11.60
C VAL A 6 -6.30 9.26 -10.35
N PHE A 7 -5.20 8.51 -10.20
CA PHE A 7 -4.95 7.69 -9.03
C PHE A 7 -4.88 8.52 -7.75
N VAL A 8 -4.10 9.60 -7.74
CA VAL A 8 -3.98 10.50 -6.58
C VAL A 8 -5.33 11.16 -6.26
N PHE A 9 -6.09 11.55 -7.27
CA PHE A 9 -7.41 12.13 -7.09
C PHE A 9 -8.40 11.15 -6.44
N ILE A 10 -8.45 9.91 -6.93
CA ILE A 10 -9.28 8.85 -6.34
C ILE A 10 -8.84 8.55 -4.90
N LEU A 11 -7.53 8.52 -4.64
CA LEU A 11 -6.99 8.29 -3.31
C LEU A 11 -7.42 9.39 -2.32
N LEU A 12 -7.38 10.66 -2.73
CA LEU A 12 -7.86 11.78 -1.91
C LEU A 12 -9.38 11.68 -1.63
N LEU A 13 -10.17 11.32 -2.65
CA LEU A 13 -11.61 11.10 -2.49
C LEU A 13 -11.91 9.97 -1.50
N ALA A 14 -11.18 8.85 -1.58
CA ALA A 14 -11.34 7.72 -0.68
C ALA A 14 -11.00 8.09 0.78
N ILE A 15 -9.90 8.81 1.00
CA ILE A 15 -9.51 9.30 2.33
C ILE A 15 -10.59 10.24 2.87
N SER A 16 -11.05 11.19 2.04
CA SER A 16 -12.08 12.16 2.44
C SER A 16 -13.40 11.46 2.80
N LEU A 17 -13.81 10.45 2.02
CA LEU A 17 -15.00 9.67 2.28
C LEU A 17 -14.89 8.91 3.61
N SER A 18 -13.74 8.29 3.89
CA SER A 18 -13.51 7.55 5.13
C SER A 18 -13.59 8.46 6.36
N ILE A 19 -12.94 9.64 6.30
CA ILE A 19 -13.01 10.64 7.38
C ILE A 19 -14.44 11.15 7.57
N LEU A 20 -15.16 11.40 6.48
CA LEU A 20 -16.55 11.85 6.53
C LEU A 20 -17.44 10.82 7.23
N MET A 21 -17.26 9.53 6.94
CA MET A 21 -18.00 8.45 7.60
C MET A 21 -17.69 8.37 9.09
N ASP A 22 -16.41 8.50 9.49
CA ASP A 22 -16.03 8.54 10.90
C ASP A 22 -16.66 9.74 11.64
N ILE A 23 -16.70 10.92 10.99
CA ILE A 23 -17.35 12.11 11.57
C ILE A 23 -18.86 11.91 11.69
N LEU A 24 -19.52 11.31 10.68
CA LEU A 24 -20.96 10.99 10.71
C LEU A 24 -21.31 10.00 11.82
N LEU A 25 -20.39 9.09 12.16
CA LEU A 25 -20.50 8.17 13.29
C LEU A 25 -20.26 8.85 14.65
N GLY A 26 -19.90 10.15 14.67
CA GLY A 26 -19.66 10.93 15.87
C GLY A 26 -18.22 10.87 16.40
N PHE A 27 -17.28 10.29 15.65
CA PHE A 27 -15.87 10.31 16.04
C PHE A 27 -15.26 11.70 15.85
N LYS A 28 -14.37 12.09 16.76
CA LYS A 28 -13.58 13.32 16.60
C LYS A 28 -12.60 13.17 15.45
N LEU A 29 -12.27 14.28 14.78
CA LEU A 29 -11.31 14.31 13.67
C LEU A 29 -9.96 13.65 14.01
N SER A 30 -9.48 13.82 15.24
CA SER A 30 -8.24 13.18 15.72
C SER A 30 -8.33 11.65 15.72
N HIS A 31 -9.48 11.08 16.05
CA HIS A 31 -9.72 9.63 16.02
C HIS A 31 -9.94 9.14 14.59
N ALA A 32 -10.64 9.90 13.75
CA ALA A 32 -10.85 9.55 12.34
C ALA A 32 -9.51 9.42 11.57
N LEU A 33 -8.56 10.33 11.83
CA LEU A 33 -7.22 10.24 11.25
C LEU A 33 -6.44 9.00 11.73
N LEU A 34 -6.59 8.63 13.01
CA LEU A 34 -5.98 7.42 13.54
C LEU A 34 -6.65 6.15 13.02
N HIS A 35 -7.95 6.16 12.76
CA HIS A 35 -8.69 5.02 12.18
C HIS A 35 -8.16 4.62 10.80
N ILE A 36 -7.85 5.59 9.94
CA ILE A 36 -7.28 5.33 8.61
C ILE A 36 -5.95 4.58 8.73
N LEU A 37 -5.14 4.92 9.73
CA LEU A 37 -3.86 4.24 9.99
C LEU A 37 -4.06 2.89 10.71
N ASN A 38 -5.08 2.80 11.58
CA ASN A 38 -5.38 1.61 12.35
C ASN A 38 -5.82 0.43 11.48
N SER A 39 -6.56 0.64 10.39
CA SER A 39 -6.93 -0.44 9.48
C SER A 39 -5.72 -1.17 8.87
N PHE A 40 -4.58 -0.51 8.73
CA PHE A 40 -3.33 -1.17 8.31
C PHE A 40 -2.57 -1.84 9.47
N TRP A 41 -2.95 -1.52 10.72
CA TRP A 41 -2.33 -2.08 11.92
C TRP A 41 -3.12 -3.26 12.50
N VAL A 42 -4.42 -3.35 12.19
CA VAL A 42 -5.26 -4.53 12.43
C VAL A 42 -5.03 -5.55 11.31
N ILE A 43 -3.79 -6.01 11.19
CA ILE A 43 -3.38 -7.09 10.30
C ILE A 43 -2.94 -8.24 11.20
N GLU A 44 -3.51 -9.43 11.01
CA GLU A 44 -3.10 -10.59 11.79
C GLU A 44 -1.66 -11.01 11.43
N THR A 45 -0.95 -11.65 12.36
CA THR A 45 0.42 -12.11 12.14
C THR A 45 0.57 -12.94 10.85
N GLY A 46 -0.46 -13.74 10.50
CA GLY A 46 -0.47 -14.53 9.27
C GLY A 46 -0.55 -13.69 8.00
N GLU A 47 -1.35 -12.62 7.99
CA GLU A 47 -1.45 -11.68 6.87
C GLU A 47 -0.14 -10.90 6.68
N TYR A 48 0.53 -10.56 7.79
CA TYR A 48 1.84 -9.90 7.75
C TYR A 48 2.90 -10.77 7.05
N VAL A 49 2.94 -12.06 7.39
CA VAL A 49 3.83 -13.04 6.75
C VAL A 49 3.48 -13.21 5.26
N MET A 50 2.19 -13.26 4.93
CA MET A 50 1.74 -13.35 3.54
C MET A 50 2.19 -12.14 2.70
N ILE A 51 1.97 -10.92 3.19
CA ILE A 51 2.37 -9.69 2.49
C ILE A 51 3.90 -9.65 2.32
N ALA A 52 4.65 -9.95 3.37
CA ALA A 52 6.10 -10.01 3.31
C ALA A 52 6.60 -11.02 2.28
N PHE A 53 5.97 -12.20 2.20
CA PHE A 53 6.32 -13.24 1.24
C PHE A 53 6.00 -12.84 -0.21
N LEU A 54 4.83 -12.23 -0.45
CA LEU A 54 4.45 -11.73 -1.78
C LEU A 54 5.40 -10.61 -2.27
N LEU A 55 5.80 -9.70 -1.36
CA LEU A 55 6.80 -8.68 -1.67
C LEU A 55 8.16 -9.30 -1.97
N LEU A 56 8.61 -10.26 -1.16
CA LEU A 56 9.87 -10.99 -1.38
C LEU A 56 9.90 -11.72 -2.72
N ILE A 57 8.81 -12.38 -3.13
CA ILE A 57 8.74 -13.04 -4.44
C ILE A 57 8.88 -12.00 -5.56
N THR A 58 8.09 -10.93 -5.49
CA THR A 58 8.04 -9.91 -6.55
C THR A 58 9.38 -9.20 -6.69
N ILE A 59 9.98 -8.79 -5.57
CA ILE A 59 11.27 -8.11 -5.54
C ILE A 59 12.39 -9.09 -5.92
N GLY A 60 12.37 -10.31 -5.37
CA GLY A 60 13.34 -11.36 -5.65
C GLY A 60 13.40 -11.76 -7.12
N GLN A 61 12.24 -11.87 -7.78
CA GLN A 61 12.16 -12.11 -9.23
C GLN A 61 12.82 -10.98 -10.03
N GLN A 62 12.52 -9.72 -9.70
CA GLN A 62 13.14 -8.58 -10.40
C GLN A 62 14.67 -8.54 -10.20
N ILE A 63 15.15 -8.79 -8.97
CA ILE A 63 16.58 -8.85 -8.67
C ILE A 63 17.25 -9.99 -9.46
N MET A 64 16.65 -11.18 -9.50
CA MET A 64 17.20 -12.33 -10.23
C MET A 64 17.32 -12.04 -11.73
N ILE A 65 16.31 -11.39 -12.32
CA ILE A 65 16.33 -10.99 -13.74
C ILE A 65 17.47 -10.01 -14.00
N ILE A 66 17.65 -9.00 -13.14
CA ILE A 66 18.73 -8.01 -13.25
C ILE A 66 20.11 -8.68 -13.14
N ILE A 67 20.30 -9.57 -12.17
CA ILE A 67 21.56 -10.31 -11.99
C ILE A 67 21.86 -11.19 -13.21
N LYS A 68 20.86 -11.92 -13.71
CA LYS A 68 21.02 -12.78 -14.90
C LYS A 68 21.37 -11.96 -16.14
N LYS A 69 20.75 -10.79 -16.32
CA LYS A 69 21.02 -9.88 -17.44
C LYS A 69 22.44 -9.30 -17.39
N ASN A 70 22.93 -8.91 -16.21
CA ASN A 70 24.31 -8.45 -16.04
C ASN A 70 25.35 -9.56 -16.29
N LYS A 71 25.03 -10.81 -15.96
CA LYS A 71 25.91 -11.96 -16.25
C LYS A 71 25.96 -12.32 -17.74
N GLN A 72 24.94 -12.00 -18.51
CA GLN A 72 24.85 -12.30 -19.95
C GLN A 72 25.45 -11.19 -20.84
N ASN A 73 25.49 -9.94 -20.37
CA ASN A 73 26.17 -8.82 -21.03
C ASN A 73 27.66 -8.69 -20.69
N GLY A 74 28.22 -9.63 -19.91
CA GLY A 74 29.61 -9.64 -19.44
C GLY A 74 30.54 -10.60 -20.19
N THR A 75 30.30 -10.84 -21.48
CA THR A 75 31.23 -11.47 -22.43
C THR A 75 31.42 -10.57 -23.64
#